data_AF-A0A6V7XJE2-F1
#
_entry.id   AF-A0A6V7XJE2-F1
#
_cell.length_a   1.000
_cell.length_b   1.000
_cell.length_c   1.000
_cell.angle_alpha   90.00
_cell.angle_beta   90.00
_cell.angle_gamma   90.00
#
_symmetry.space_group_name_H-M   'P 1'
#
loop_
_entity.id
_entity.type
_entity.pdbx_description
1 polymer ?
#
loop_
_entity_poly.entity_id
_entity_poly.type
_entity_poly.pdbx_seq_one_letter_code
_entity_poly.pdbx_strand_id
1 'polypeptide(L)'
;MTIASACIRHFCINYLKENQMGIIPDNGYHRDSNQSAIALKFLRWLSHKTGLQVQNQESPEGEKRVKVSDGSILRLDGYIKNIGGVDQAIEFLGCAWHGHEW
;
A
#
# COMPACT_ATOMS: atom_id res chain seq x y z
N MET A 1 3.57 11.24 10.65
CA MET A 1 2.38 11.86 11.30
C MET A 1 2.38 13.33 10.94
N THR A 2 1.30 13.84 10.34
CA THR A 2 1.19 15.27 10.01
C THR A 2 0.42 16.00 11.12
N ILE A 3 0.62 17.31 11.26
CA ILE A 3 -0.10 18.11 12.26
C ILE A 3 -1.63 18.03 12.07
N ALA A 4 -2.09 18.02 10.82
CA ALA A 4 -3.50 17.82 10.49
C ALA A 4 -4.02 16.46 11.00
N SER A 5 -3.25 15.38 10.84
CA SER A 5 -3.64 14.05 11.34
C SER A 5 -3.71 13.99 12.87
N ALA A 6 -2.84 14.74 13.57
CA ALA A 6 -2.88 14.81 15.03
C ALA A 6 -4.11 15.58 15.53
N CYS A 7 -4.44 16.71 14.89
CA CYS A 7 -5.61 17.52 15.23
C CYS A 7 -6.93 16.77 15.02
N ILE A 8 -7.08 16.06 13.89
CA ILE A 8 -8.28 15.24 13.63
C ILE A 8 -8.38 14.13 14.67
N ARG A 9 -7.28 13.46 15.00
CA ARG A 9 -7.28 12.41 16.05
C ARG A 9 -7.70 12.96 17.41
N HIS A 10 -7.19 14.13 17.81
CA HIS A 10 -7.57 14.79 19.05
C HIS A 10 -9.05 15.19 19.09
N PHE A 11 -9.59 15.66 17.96
CA PHE A 11 -11.02 15.96 17.81
C PHE A 11 -11.88 14.71 17.96
N CYS A 12 -11.54 13.63 17.24
CA CYS A 12 -12.30 12.38 17.29
C CYS A 12 -12.33 11.73 18.69
N ILE A 13 -11.25 11.86 19.47
CA ILE A 13 -11.17 11.27 20.81
C ILE A 13 -11.91 12.11 21.86
N ASN A 14 -11.75 13.43 21.82
CA ASN A 14 -12.18 14.30 22.93
C ASN A 14 -13.47 15.08 22.66
N TYR A 15 -13.84 15.27 21.40
CA TYR A 15 -14.89 16.22 21.01
C TYR A 15 -15.99 15.64 20.11
N LEU A 16 -15.79 14.44 19.54
CA LEU A 16 -16.80 13.79 18.71
C LEU A 16 -17.97 13.31 19.58
N LYS A 17 -19.18 13.83 19.31
CA LYS A 17 -20.39 13.49 20.06
C LYS A 17 -21.04 12.22 19.51
N GLU A 18 -21.82 11.53 20.35
CA GLU A 18 -22.67 10.43 19.89
C GLU A 18 -23.59 10.89 18.74
N ASN A 19 -23.74 10.04 17.72
CA ASN A 19 -24.49 10.28 16.48
C ASN A 19 -23.92 11.34 15.52
N GLN A 20 -22.68 11.80 15.72
CA GLN A 20 -21.97 12.58 14.72
C GLN A 20 -21.30 11.63 13.71
N MET A 21 -21.72 11.65 12.43
CA MET A 21 -21.07 10.86 11.38
C MET A 21 -19.58 11.22 11.30
N GLY A 22 -18.72 10.24 11.56
CA GLY A 22 -17.28 10.39 11.34
C GLY A 22 -16.99 10.53 9.85
N ILE A 23 -16.02 11.38 9.50
CA ILE A 23 -15.49 11.45 8.13
C ILE A 23 -14.66 10.19 7.91
N ILE A 24 -15.20 9.21 7.19
CA ILE A 24 -14.46 8.03 6.76
C ILE A 24 -13.79 8.41 5.43
N PRO A 25 -12.44 8.42 5.34
CA PRO A 25 -11.77 8.62 4.06
C PRO A 25 -12.16 7.49 3.09
N ASP A 26 -12.18 7.77 1.79
CA ASP A 26 -12.57 6.79 0.75
C ASP A 26 -11.77 5.47 0.81
N ASN A 27 -10.58 5.48 1.41
CA ASN A 27 -9.71 4.32 1.60
C ASN A 27 -9.56 3.86 3.07
N GLY A 28 -10.40 4.35 3.97
CA GLY A 28 -10.33 4.10 5.41
C GLY A 28 -9.11 4.74 6.08
N TYR A 29 -8.74 4.23 7.26
CA TYR A 29 -7.63 4.76 8.07
C TYR A 29 -6.31 3.98 7.91
N HIS A 30 -6.29 2.99 7.02
CA HIS A 30 -5.13 2.15 6.77
C HIS A 30 -4.09 2.94 5.98
N ARG A 31 -2.87 3.01 6.53
CA ARG A 31 -1.73 3.74 5.96
C ARG A 31 -0.94 2.86 5.00
N ASP A 32 -0.97 1.57 5.28
CA ASP A 32 -0.40 0.41 4.61
C ASP A 32 -1.09 0.06 3.29
N SER A 33 -1.95 0.92 2.74
CA SER A 33 -2.60 0.74 1.43
C SER A 33 -2.18 1.79 0.42
N ASN A 34 -1.31 2.72 0.82
CA ASN A 34 -0.94 3.85 -0.02
C ASN A 34 0.33 3.50 -0.79
N GLN A 35 0.29 3.57 -2.12
CA GLN A 35 1.50 3.42 -2.93
C GLN A 35 2.14 4.77 -3.22
N SER A 36 3.48 4.80 -3.27
CA SER A 36 4.15 6.02 -3.70
C SER A 36 3.88 6.26 -5.20
N ALA A 37 3.54 7.48 -5.58
CA ALA A 37 3.24 7.79 -6.99
C ALA A 37 4.44 7.53 -7.92
N ILE A 38 5.66 7.59 -7.38
CA ILE A 38 6.89 7.26 -8.11
C ILE A 38 7.05 5.75 -8.30
N ALA A 39 6.69 4.92 -7.30
CA ALA A 39 6.68 3.47 -7.43
C ALA A 39 5.71 3.02 -8.53
N LEU A 40 4.47 3.54 -8.53
CA LEU A 40 3.50 3.21 -9.57
C LEU A 40 4.00 3.56 -10.98
N LYS A 41 4.61 4.74 -11.14
CA LYS A 41 5.21 5.16 -12.42
C LYS A 41 6.36 4.24 -12.83
N PHE A 42 7.23 3.85 -11.89
CA PHE A 42 8.32 2.93 -12.14
C PHE A 42 7.81 1.56 -12.59
N LEU A 43 6.81 1.00 -11.91
CA LEU A 43 6.25 -0.32 -12.24
C LEU A 43 5.54 -0.31 -13.60
N ARG A 44 4.81 0.77 -13.93
CA ARG A 44 4.24 0.97 -15.28
C ARG A 44 5.32 1.03 -16.35
N TRP A 45 6.39 1.80 -16.10
CA TRP A 45 7.54 1.87 -17.02
C TRP A 45 8.22 0.51 -17.17
N LEU A 46 8.42 -0.23 -16.08
CA LEU A 46 9.04 -1.55 -16.07
C LEU A 46 8.22 -2.54 -16.90
N SER A 47 6.90 -2.58 -16.69
CA SER A 47 5.98 -3.41 -17.47
C SER A 47 6.04 -3.05 -18.95
N HIS A 48 5.97 -1.76 -19.29
CA HIS A 48 6.09 -1.29 -20.68
C HIS A 48 7.44 -1.65 -21.32
N LYS A 49 8.55 -1.54 -20.56
CA LYS A 49 9.90 -1.77 -21.09
C LYS A 49 10.23 -3.24 -21.29
N THR A 50 9.73 -4.11 -20.41
CA THR A 50 10.05 -5.55 -20.39
C THR A 50 8.96 -6.42 -21.03
N GLY A 51 7.76 -5.88 -21.21
CA GLY A 51 6.58 -6.65 -21.61
C GLY A 51 6.04 -7.56 -20.50
N LEU A 52 6.62 -7.52 -19.29
CA LEU A 52 6.18 -8.32 -18.16
C LEU A 52 4.90 -7.76 -17.55
N GLN A 53 4.02 -8.66 -17.12
CA GLN A 53 2.81 -8.31 -16.39
C GLN A 53 3.16 -8.12 -14.91
N VAL A 54 3.23 -6.86 -14.48
CA VAL A 54 3.54 -6.50 -13.10
C VAL A 54 2.24 -6.23 -12.35
N GLN A 55 1.89 -7.10 -11.41
CA GLN A 55 0.77 -6.90 -10.50
C GLN A 55 1.13 -5.81 -9.48
N ASN A 56 0.29 -4.78 -9.36
CA ASN A 56 0.42 -3.67 -8.39
C ASN A 56 -0.97 -3.20 -7.92
N GLN A 57 -1.05 -2.12 -7.13
CA GLN A 57 -2.32 -1.58 -6.62
C GLN A 57 -3.36 -1.26 -7.70
N GLU A 58 -2.93 -0.88 -8.90
CA GLU A 58 -3.81 -0.49 -10.00
C GLU A 58 -4.22 -1.67 -10.90
N SER A 59 -3.67 -2.87 -10.63
CA SER A 59 -4.06 -4.09 -11.32
C SER A 59 -5.48 -4.52 -10.92
N PRO A 60 -6.24 -5.20 -11.81
CA PRO A 60 -7.58 -5.71 -11.49
C PRO A 60 -7.63 -6.63 -10.26
N GLU A 61 -6.56 -7.40 -10.05
CA GLU A 61 -6.39 -8.30 -8.91
C GLU A 61 -5.99 -7.56 -7.61
N GLY A 62 -5.73 -6.26 -7.72
CA GLY A 62 -5.14 -5.43 -6.68
C GLY A 62 -3.70 -5.82 -6.35
N GLU A 63 -3.23 -5.25 -5.25
CA GLU A 63 -1.87 -5.48 -4.75
C GLU A 63 -1.67 -6.90 -4.18
N LYS A 64 -0.50 -7.48 -4.45
CA LYS A 64 -0.15 -8.81 -3.94
C LYS A 64 0.07 -8.76 -2.44
N ARG A 65 -0.59 -9.68 -1.73
CA ARG A 65 -0.41 -9.92 -0.30
C ARG A 65 0.32 -11.23 -0.07
N VAL A 66 1.38 -11.19 0.74
CA VAL A 66 2.19 -12.35 1.12
C VAL A 66 2.10 -12.53 2.63
N LYS A 67 1.75 -13.74 3.07
CA LYS A 67 1.76 -14.09 4.48
C LYS A 67 3.17 -14.49 4.88
N VAL A 68 3.74 -13.82 5.88
CA VAL A 68 5.08 -14.11 6.40
C VAL A 68 5.01 -15.14 7.53
N SER A 69 6.16 -15.70 7.90
CA SER A 69 6.27 -16.78 8.90
C SER A 69 5.75 -16.41 10.28
N ASP A 70 5.78 -15.12 10.64
CA ASP A 70 5.25 -14.57 11.89
C ASP A 70 3.71 -14.40 11.87
N GLY A 71 3.07 -14.69 10.74
CA GLY A 71 1.63 -14.55 10.55
C GLY A 71 1.19 -13.17 10.06
N SER A 72 2.11 -12.20 9.95
CA SER A 72 1.83 -10.89 9.37
C SER A 72 1.56 -10.97 7.86
N ILE A 73 0.95 -9.92 7.32
CA ILE A 73 0.67 -9.81 5.88
C ILE A 73 1.49 -8.65 5.33
N LEU A 74 2.41 -8.96 4.43
CA LEU A 74 3.14 -7.98 3.65
C LEU A 74 2.39 -7.69 2.35
N ARG A 75 2.36 -6.41 2.00
CA ARG A 75 1.92 -5.90 0.71
C ARG A 75 3.16 -5.56 -0.10
N LEU A 76 3.17 -5.94 -1.36
CA LEU A 76 4.31 -5.73 -2.26
C LEU A 76 4.02 -4.60 -3.22
N ASP A 77 5.01 -3.75 -3.49
CA ASP A 77 4.86 -2.70 -4.50
C ASP A 77 4.55 -3.28 -5.89
N GLY A 78 5.31 -4.30 -6.28
CA GLY A 78 5.10 -5.06 -7.49
C GLY A 78 5.28 -6.55 -7.30
N TYR A 79 4.52 -7.35 -8.04
CA TYR A 79 4.67 -8.80 -8.07
C TYR A 79 4.60 -9.30 -9.50
N ILE A 80 5.55 -10.15 -9.88
CA ILE A 80 5.55 -10.81 -11.19
C ILE A 80 5.54 -12.31 -10.97
N LYS A 81 4.55 -12.96 -11.59
CA LYS A 81 4.36 -14.40 -11.48
C LYS A 81 5.21 -15.13 -12.53
N ASN A 82 5.89 -16.19 -12.11
CA ASN A 82 6.55 -17.15 -12.99
C ASN A 82 7.55 -16.54 -14.01
N ILE A 83 8.42 -15.63 -13.57
CA ILE A 83 9.59 -15.25 -14.38
C ILE A 83 10.61 -16.40 -14.29
N GLY A 84 10.80 -17.15 -15.38
CA GLY A 84 11.82 -18.19 -15.43
C GLY A 84 11.63 -19.30 -14.37
N GLY A 85 10.38 -19.58 -13.99
CA GLY A 85 10.04 -20.59 -12.98
C GLY A 85 10.03 -20.08 -11.53
N VAL A 86 10.36 -18.81 -11.28
CA VAL A 86 10.29 -18.19 -9.95
C VAL A 86 9.33 -17.02 -9.92
N ASP A 87 8.69 -16.82 -8.78
CA ASP A 87 7.91 -15.62 -8.52
C ASP A 87 8.83 -14.52 -8.00
N GLN A 88 8.64 -13.30 -8.48
CA GLN A 88 9.51 -12.17 -8.14
C GLN A 88 8.71 -11.06 -7.48
N ALA A 89 9.13 -10.68 -6.27
CA ALA A 89 8.66 -9.49 -5.57
C ALA A 89 9.52 -8.28 -5.95
N ILE A 90 8.90 -7.12 -6.09
CA ILE A 90 9.57 -5.85 -6.41
C ILE A 90 9.19 -4.84 -5.33
N GLU A 91 10.20 -4.27 -4.71
CA GLU A 91 10.09 -3.16 -3.76
C GLU A 91 10.82 -1.96 -4.34
N PHE A 92 10.16 -0.80 -4.44
CA PHE A 92 10.75 0.38 -5.05
C PHE A 92 11.01 1.46 -3.99
N LEU A 93 12.31 1.72 -3.74
CA LEU A 93 12.79 2.69 -2.74
C LEU A 93 12.32 2.43 -1.30
N GLY A 94 11.86 1.21 -1.00
CA GLY A 94 11.26 0.88 0.29
C GLY A 94 10.12 1.84 0.56
N CYS A 95 9.01 1.68 -0.18
CA CYS A 95 7.83 2.53 -0.05
C CYS A 95 7.53 2.74 1.44
N ALA A 96 7.40 4.00 1.90
CA ALA A 96 7.20 4.29 3.32
C ALA A 96 5.95 3.61 3.94
N TRP A 97 5.12 3.01 3.09
CA TRP A 97 3.89 2.32 3.40
C TRP A 97 4.01 0.79 3.33
N HIS A 98 5.01 0.22 2.64
CA HIS A 98 5.18 -1.22 2.43
C HIS A 98 6.58 -1.67 2.85
N GLY A 99 6.64 -2.75 3.65
CA GLY A 99 7.90 -3.45 3.94
C GLY A 99 8.82 -2.85 5.01
N HIS A 100 8.40 -1.84 5.77
CA HIS A 100 9.16 -1.41 6.95
C HIS A 100 8.61 -2.08 8.21
N GLU A 101 9.38 -3.03 8.77
CA GLU A 101 9.33 -3.26 10.22
C GLU A 101 9.70 -1.94 10.92
N TRP A 102 8.91 -1.53 11.91
CA TRP A 102 9.23 -0.43 12.82
C TRP A 102 10.09 -0.94 13.96
#